data_AF-A0A222WH89-F1
#
_entry.id   AF-A0A222WH89-F1
#
_cell.length_a   1.000
_cell.length_b   1.000
_cell.length_c   1.000
_cell.angle_alpha   90.00
_cell.angle_beta   90.00
_cell.angle_gamma   90.00
#
_symmetry.space_group_name_H-M   'P 1'
#
loop_
_entity.id
_entity.type
_entity.pdbx_description
1 polymer ?
#
loop_
_entity_poly.entity_id
_entity_poly.type
_entity_poly.pdbx_seq_one_letter_code
_entity_poly.pdbx_strand_id
1 'polypeptide(L)'
;MKRTGMTRPLDTLGRIVIPMEIRNSMGIEIGEPLEFYMDVEQGFMGIGKYSSGVSCNLCKSFLDLTYFKGLLLCKQCILDLKGNVGVRPIPAPIVKEPMHKEKKVKRRSSQELIESLKRLMREHPTAKQNEYAEWLGVSQGRISQLKKLL
;
A
#
# COMPACT_ATOMS: atom_id res chain seq x y z
N MET A 1 -7.76 -21.49 22.76
CA MET A 1 -7.93 -20.56 23.91
C MET A 1 -6.62 -20.49 24.67
N LYS A 2 -6.09 -19.29 24.97
CA LYS A 2 -4.94 -19.14 25.88
C LYS A 2 -5.47 -19.02 27.31
N ARG A 3 -5.05 -19.89 28.22
CA ARG A 3 -5.31 -19.73 29.67
C ARG A 3 -4.25 -18.78 30.24
N THR A 4 -4.67 -17.62 30.70
CA THR A 4 -3.79 -16.64 31.34
C THR A 4 -3.64 -16.87 32.85
N GLY A 5 -4.52 -17.66 33.46
CA GLY A 5 -4.50 -17.96 34.90
C GLY A 5 -4.82 -16.76 35.80
N MET A 6 -5.18 -15.61 35.24
CA MET A 6 -5.52 -14.41 35.98
C MET A 6 -6.95 -14.50 36.53
N THR A 7 -7.12 -14.26 37.83
CA THR A 7 -8.42 -14.22 38.50
C THR A 7 -8.66 -12.85 39.13
N ARG A 8 -9.91 -12.39 39.11
CA ARG A 8 -10.35 -11.18 39.78
C ARG A 8 -11.69 -11.45 40.48
N PRO A 9 -11.85 -11.06 41.75
CA PRO A 9 -13.14 -11.17 42.41
C PRO A 9 -14.15 -10.20 41.78
N LEU A 10 -15.43 -10.54 41.91
CA LEU A 10 -16.50 -9.59 41.64
C LEU A 10 -16.53 -8.53 42.73
N ASP A 11 -16.75 -7.29 42.33
CA ASP A 11 -17.02 -6.20 43.26
C ASP A 11 -18.44 -6.35 43.86
N THR A 12 -18.70 -5.57 44.91
CA THR A 12 -19.99 -5.46 45.62
C THR A 12 -21.19 -5.15 44.72
N LEU A 13 -20.95 -4.48 43.58
CA LEU A 13 -21.96 -4.15 42.57
C LEU A 13 -22.03 -5.16 41.42
N GLY A 14 -21.30 -6.28 41.49
CA GLY A 14 -21.25 -7.28 40.40
C GLY A 14 -20.39 -6.86 39.21
N ARG A 15 -19.49 -5.89 39.37
CA ARG A 15 -18.55 -5.46 38.33
C ARG A 15 -17.30 -6.34 38.33
N ILE A 16 -16.75 -6.61 37.15
CA ILE A 16 -15.46 -7.29 36.99
C ILE A 16 -14.40 -6.31 36.46
N VAL A 17 -13.20 -6.37 37.05
CA VAL A 17 -12.07 -5.56 36.60
C VAL A 17 -11.29 -6.32 35.54
N ILE A 18 -11.14 -5.73 34.36
CA ILE A 18 -10.28 -6.28 33.29
C ILE A 18 -8.83 -5.81 33.56
N PRO A 19 -7.86 -6.74 33.73
CA PRO A 19 -6.46 -6.38 33.92
C PRO A 19 -5.89 -5.53 32.78
N MET A 20 -4.95 -4.63 33.11
CA MET A 20 -4.36 -3.70 32.14
C MET A 20 -3.67 -4.43 30.98
N GLU A 21 -3.04 -5.57 31.26
CA GLU A 21 -2.35 -6.40 30.28
C GLU A 21 -3.31 -6.93 29.20
N ILE A 22 -4.51 -7.35 29.62
CA ILE A 22 -5.56 -7.81 28.70
C ILE A 22 -6.09 -6.63 27.89
N ARG A 23 -6.33 -5.47 28.53
CA ARG A 23 -6.78 -4.27 27.82
C ARG A 23 -5.78 -3.84 26.75
N ASN A 24 -4.50 -3.80 27.08
CA ASN A 24 -3.44 -3.43 26.13
C ASN A 24 -3.34 -4.45 24.98
N SER A 25 -3.40 -5.75 25.29
CA SER A 25 -3.34 -6.79 24.26
C SER A 25 -4.56 -6.80 23.33
N MET A 26 -5.72 -6.36 23.83
CA MET A 26 -6.97 -6.27 23.05
C MET A 26 -7.23 -4.87 22.47
N GLY A 27 -6.40 -3.87 22.82
CA GLY A 27 -6.60 -2.47 22.45
C GLY A 27 -7.93 -1.91 22.94
N ILE A 28 -8.30 -2.19 24.19
CA ILE A 28 -9.54 -1.70 24.83
C ILE A 28 -9.22 -0.42 25.58
N GLU A 29 -9.84 0.69 25.17
CA GLU A 29 -9.69 1.99 25.82
C GLU A 29 -10.73 2.23 26.91
N ILE A 30 -10.45 3.16 27.83
CA ILE A 30 -11.38 3.54 28.89
C ILE A 30 -12.61 4.22 28.27
N GLY A 31 -13.79 3.71 28.60
CA GLY A 31 -15.06 4.22 28.06
C GLY A 31 -15.49 3.57 26.74
N GLU A 32 -14.69 2.66 26.17
CA GLU A 32 -15.06 1.92 24.97
C GLU A 32 -16.13 0.85 25.31
N PRO A 33 -17.21 0.74 24.52
CA PRO A 33 -18.21 -0.31 24.72
C PRO A 33 -17.62 -1.69 24.42
N LEU A 34 -18.05 -2.69 25.20
CA LEU A 34 -17.65 -4.09 25.05
C LEU A 34 -18.89 -4.97 24.85
N GLU A 35 -18.73 -6.02 24.06
CA GLU A 35 -19.75 -7.05 23.83
C GLU A 35 -19.46 -8.28 24.69
N PHE A 36 -20.52 -8.87 25.26
CA PHE A 36 -20.45 -10.09 26.05
C PHE A 36 -20.92 -11.29 25.22
N TYR A 37 -20.12 -12.35 25.21
CA TYR A 37 -20.46 -13.63 24.60
C TYR A 37 -20.64 -14.66 25.72
N MET A 38 -21.68 -15.48 25.65
CA MET A 38 -21.96 -16.49 26.68
C MET A 38 -22.25 -17.82 26.02
N ASP A 39 -21.52 -18.85 26.45
CA ASP A 39 -21.76 -20.25 26.12
C ASP A 39 -22.31 -20.94 27.37
N VAL A 40 -23.61 -21.22 27.35
CA VAL A 40 -24.35 -21.78 28.49
C VAL A 40 -24.00 -23.25 28.70
N GLU A 41 -23.70 -23.99 27.63
CA GLU A 41 -23.39 -25.43 27.72
C GLU A 41 -22.00 -25.66 28.34
N GLN A 42 -21.05 -24.79 28.00
CA GLN A 42 -19.68 -24.87 28.53
C GLN A 42 -19.44 -24.01 29.77
N GLY A 43 -20.43 -23.20 30.19
CA GLY A 43 -20.31 -22.28 31.32
C GLY A 43 -19.24 -21.20 31.10
N PHE A 44 -19.00 -20.80 29.84
CA PHE A 44 -17.96 -19.85 29.49
C PHE A 44 -18.56 -18.49 29.15
N MET A 45 -17.93 -17.43 29.64
CA MET A 45 -18.25 -16.04 29.28
C MET A 45 -17.02 -15.37 28.69
N GLY A 46 -17.17 -14.81 27.50
CA GLY A 46 -16.15 -14.03 26.80
C GLY A 46 -16.54 -12.56 26.71
N ILE A 47 -15.54 -11.70 26.54
CA ILE A 47 -15.72 -10.26 26.32
C ILE A 47 -14.94 -9.89 25.06
N GLY A 48 -15.54 -9.10 24.17
CA GLY A 48 -14.90 -8.57 22.97
C GLY A 48 -15.14 -7.08 22.80
N LYS A 49 -14.40 -6.45 21.87
CA LYS A 49 -14.67 -5.07 21.48
C LYS A 49 -16.07 -4.98 20.89
N TYR A 50 -16.85 -3.97 21.27
CA TYR A 50 -18.16 -3.75 20.67
C TYR A 50 -17.98 -3.26 19.23
N SER A 51 -17.94 -4.21 18.31
CA SER A 51 -18.18 -3.96 16.90
C SER A 51 -19.68 -4.02 16.68
N SER A 52 -20.33 -2.87 16.51
CA SER A 52 -21.76 -2.79 16.16
C SER A 52 -22.13 -3.89 15.17
N GLY A 53 -22.81 -4.91 15.69
CA GLY A 53 -22.88 -6.24 15.11
C GLY A 53 -23.53 -6.25 13.75
N VAL A 54 -22.95 -7.05 12.84
CA VAL A 54 -23.52 -7.42 11.55
C VAL A 54 -23.86 -6.19 10.69
N SER A 55 -22.87 -5.66 9.98
CA SER A 55 -23.08 -4.66 8.93
C SER A 55 -22.68 -5.25 7.59
N CYS A 56 -23.34 -4.80 6.52
CA CYS A 56 -22.97 -5.20 5.18
C CYS A 56 -21.50 -4.84 4.90
N ASN A 57 -20.72 -5.80 4.42
CA ASN A 57 -19.31 -5.60 4.09
C ASN A 57 -19.08 -4.48 3.05
N LEU A 58 -20.08 -4.17 2.22
CA LEU A 58 -20.01 -3.17 1.16
C LEU A 58 -20.49 -1.79 1.63
N CYS A 59 -21.75 -1.67 2.07
CA CYS A 59 -22.37 -0.38 2.38
C CYS A 59 -22.52 -0.09 3.88
N LYS A 60 -22.10 -1.00 4.75
CA LYS A 60 -22.24 -0.91 6.21
C LYS A 60 -23.68 -0.76 6.73
N SER A 61 -24.68 -1.09 5.90
CA SER A 61 -26.08 -1.17 6.32
C SER A 61 -26.30 -2.32 7.29
N PHE A 62 -27.28 -2.17 8.18
CA PHE A 62 -27.71 -3.19 9.16
C PHE A 62 -29.02 -3.91 8.73
N LEU A 63 -29.62 -3.50 7.61
CA LEU A 63 -30.92 -4.01 7.13
C LEU A 63 -30.76 -5.14 6.10
N ASP A 64 -31.63 -6.15 6.16
CA ASP A 64 -31.75 -7.26 5.20
C ASP A 64 -30.43 -7.99 4.90
N LEU A 65 -29.70 -8.38 5.94
CA LEU A 65 -28.39 -9.02 5.84
C LEU A 65 -28.50 -10.51 5.55
N THR A 66 -27.64 -11.00 4.65
CA THR A 66 -27.56 -12.39 4.23
C THR A 66 -26.09 -12.82 4.16
N TYR A 67 -25.80 -14.06 4.58
CA TYR A 67 -24.47 -14.65 4.41
C TYR A 67 -24.29 -15.16 2.98
N PHE A 68 -23.23 -14.69 2.32
CA PHE A 68 -22.80 -15.19 1.02
C PHE A 68 -21.29 -15.46 1.04
N LYS A 69 -20.89 -16.73 0.89
CA LYS A 69 -19.48 -17.16 0.93
C LYS A 69 -18.71 -16.65 2.17
N GLY A 70 -19.38 -16.62 3.33
CA GLY A 70 -18.79 -16.13 4.59
C GLY A 70 -18.73 -14.60 4.74
N LEU A 71 -19.28 -13.84 3.80
CA LEU A 71 -19.43 -12.38 3.88
C LEU A 71 -20.88 -12.01 4.19
N LEU A 72 -21.08 -10.92 4.94
CA LEU A 72 -22.41 -10.38 5.22
C LEU A 72 -22.76 -9.31 4.19
N LEU A 73 -23.81 -9.53 3.43
CA LEU A 73 -24.27 -8.62 2.38
C LEU A 73 -25.74 -8.27 2.57
N CYS A 74 -26.10 -6.99 2.41
CA CYS A 74 -27.51 -6.61 2.41
C CYS A 74 -28.15 -6.89 1.04
N LYS A 75 -29.48 -7.06 1.02
CA LYS A 75 -30.26 -7.28 -0.21
C LYS A 75 -30.01 -6.22 -1.30
N GLN A 76 -29.83 -4.95 -0.91
CA GLN A 76 -29.55 -3.85 -1.85
C GLN A 76 -28.21 -4.06 -2.56
N CYS A 77 -27.12 -4.31 -1.83
CA CYS A 77 -25.82 -4.55 -2.45
C CYS A 77 -25.80 -5.82 -3.32
N ILE A 78 -26.58 -6.85 -2.97
CA ILE A 78 -26.73 -8.04 -3.82
C ILE A 78 -27.41 -7.68 -5.16
N LEU A 79 -28.40 -6.78 -5.14
CA LEU A 79 -29.08 -6.30 -6.35
C LEU A 79 -28.16 -5.40 -7.18
N ASP A 80 -27.43 -4.49 -6.55
CA ASP A 80 -26.48 -3.59 -7.23
C ASP A 80 -25.37 -4.39 -7.93
N LEU A 81 -24.86 -5.44 -7.28
CA LEU A 81 -23.88 -6.37 -7.86
C LEU A 81 -24.46 -7.15 -9.05
N LYS A 82 -25.72 -7.61 -8.97
CA LYS A 82 -26.39 -8.26 -10.11
C LYS A 82 -26.63 -7.29 -11.27
N GLY A 83 -26.89 -6.02 -10.98
CA GLY A 83 -27.14 -4.97 -11.96
C GLY A 83 -25.88 -4.29 -12.51
N ASN A 84 -24.69 -4.67 -12.06
CA ASN A 84 -23.42 -3.99 -12.37
C ASN A 84 -23.45 -2.46 -12.11
N VAL A 85 -24.21 -2.03 -11.11
CA VAL A 85 -24.35 -0.61 -10.77
C VAL A 85 -23.09 -0.17 -10.01
N GLY A 86 -22.41 0.88 -10.50
CA GLY A 86 -21.21 1.43 -9.83
C GLY A 86 -19.92 0.63 -10.05
N VAL A 87 -19.92 -0.40 -10.91
CA VAL A 87 -18.70 -1.12 -11.28
C VAL A 87 -17.86 -0.25 -12.21
N ARG A 88 -16.65 0.12 -11.76
CA ARG A 88 -15.63 0.69 -12.65
C ARG A 88 -14.67 -0.44 -13.03
N PRO A 89 -14.33 -0.60 -14.32
CA PRO A 89 -13.25 -1.49 -14.69
C PRO A 89 -11.99 -1.04 -13.95
N ILE A 90 -11.27 -2.01 -13.37
CA ILE A 90 -9.92 -1.74 -12.86
C ILE A 90 -9.14 -1.23 -14.06
N PRO A 91 -8.51 -0.03 -13.98
CA PRO A 91 -7.58 0.39 -15.02
C PRO A 91 -6.55 -0.73 -15.08
N ALA A 92 -6.47 -1.42 -16.23
CA ALA A 92 -5.43 -2.41 -16.40
C ALA A 92 -4.12 -1.76 -15.97
N PRO A 93 -3.32 -2.37 -15.08
CA PRO A 93 -1.99 -1.84 -14.82
C PRO A 93 -1.39 -1.68 -16.21
N ILE A 94 -0.93 -0.47 -16.51
CA ILE A 94 -0.16 -0.21 -17.73
C ILE A 94 1.06 -1.10 -17.53
N VAL A 95 0.97 -2.34 -18.00
CA VAL A 95 2.11 -3.14 -18.32
C VAL A 95 2.75 -2.26 -19.35
N LYS A 96 3.82 -1.56 -18.94
CA LYS A 96 4.81 -1.13 -19.89
C LYS A 96 5.14 -2.44 -20.58
N GLU A 97 4.54 -2.66 -21.75
CA GLU A 97 5.05 -3.63 -22.70
C GLU A 97 6.56 -3.44 -22.62
N PRO A 98 7.36 -4.49 -22.43
CA PRO A 98 8.80 -4.33 -22.52
C PRO A 98 8.99 -3.63 -23.84
N MET A 99 9.34 -2.33 -23.78
CA MET A 99 9.48 -1.53 -24.98
C MET A 99 10.39 -2.40 -25.83
N HIS A 100 9.87 -2.89 -26.96
CA HIS A 100 10.72 -3.32 -28.03
C HIS A 100 11.69 -2.15 -28.13
N LYS A 101 12.95 -2.38 -27.74
CA LYS A 101 14.01 -1.40 -27.83
C LYS A 101 14.13 -1.15 -29.32
N GLU A 102 13.29 -0.25 -29.82
CA GLU A 102 13.33 0.21 -31.18
C GLU A 102 14.68 0.89 -31.30
N LYS A 103 15.55 0.14 -31.96
CA LYS A 103 16.79 0.55 -32.60
C LYS A 103 17.84 1.03 -31.61
N LYS A 104 18.84 0.15 -31.41
CA LYS A 104 20.23 0.50 -31.16
C LYS A 104 20.55 1.85 -31.82
N VAL A 105 20.58 2.93 -31.05
CA VAL A 105 21.31 4.13 -31.44
C VAL A 105 22.74 3.66 -31.66
N LYS A 106 23.21 3.69 -32.92
CA LYS A 106 24.59 3.34 -33.30
C LYS A 106 25.52 3.91 -32.22
N ARG A 107 26.29 3.05 -31.55
CA ARG A 107 27.39 3.50 -30.69
C ARG A 107 28.29 4.38 -31.57
N ARG A 108 28.19 5.71 -31.44
CA ARG A 108 29.13 6.62 -32.10
C ARG A 108 30.52 6.18 -31.67
N SER A 109 31.42 6.02 -32.63
CA SER A 109 32.77 5.58 -32.31
C SER A 109 33.41 6.62 -31.39
N SER A 110 34.29 6.19 -30.49
CA SER A 110 35.01 7.14 -29.62
C SER A 110 35.73 8.23 -30.44
N GLN A 111 36.09 7.93 -31.69
CA GLN A 111 36.75 8.87 -32.61
C GLN A 111 35.81 9.98 -33.11
N GLU A 112 34.57 9.67 -33.47
CA GLU A 112 33.57 10.67 -33.92
C GLU A 112 33.24 11.67 -32.79
N LEU A 113 33.19 11.19 -31.54
CA LEU A 113 32.96 12.03 -30.37
C LEU A 113 34.16 12.95 -30.08
N ILE A 114 35.38 12.46 -30.30
CA ILE A 114 36.61 13.26 -30.16
C ILE A 114 36.63 14.38 -31.21
N GLU A 115 36.31 14.07 -32.47
CA GLU A 115 36.28 15.06 -33.55
C GLU A 115 35.21 16.14 -33.31
N SER A 116 34.02 15.72 -32.86
CA SER A 116 32.94 16.64 -32.49
C SER A 116 33.33 17.53 -31.30
N LEU A 117 34.04 16.99 -30.31
CA LEU A 117 34.57 17.75 -29.19
C LEU A 117 35.66 18.75 -29.62
N LYS A 118 36.57 18.37 -30.55
CA LYS A 118 37.58 19.28 -31.13
C LYS A 118 36.93 20.48 -31.80
N ARG A 119 35.84 20.27 -32.55
CA ARG A 119 35.11 21.36 -33.21
C ARG A 119 34.50 22.32 -32.19
N LEU A 120 33.81 21.79 -31.17
CA LEU A 120 33.19 22.60 -30.12
C LEU A 120 34.21 23.40 -29.29
N MET A 121 35.40 22.84 -29.04
CA MET A 121 36.47 23.56 -28.34
C MET A 121 37.06 24.72 -29.16
N ARG A 122 36.99 24.67 -30.50
CA ARG A 122 37.39 25.80 -31.37
C ARG A 122 36.31 26.88 -31.44
N GLU A 123 35.05 26.48 -31.55
CA GLU A 123 33.92 27.40 -31.66
C GLU A 123 33.65 28.15 -30.34
N HIS A 124 33.87 27.48 -29.20
CA HIS A 124 33.62 28.04 -27.87
C HIS A 124 34.78 27.74 -26.92
N PRO A 125 35.91 28.49 -26.97
CA PRO A 125 37.09 28.19 -26.15
C PRO A 125 36.89 28.43 -24.65
N THR A 126 35.88 29.19 -24.26
CA THR A 126 35.58 29.55 -22.86
C THR A 126 34.51 28.68 -22.19
N ALA A 127 33.93 27.73 -22.92
CA ALA A 127 32.84 26.90 -22.40
C ALA A 127 33.32 25.89 -21.34
N LYS A 128 32.48 25.65 -20.34
CA LYS A 128 32.75 24.70 -19.25
C LYS A 128 32.51 23.27 -19.70
N GLN A 129 33.11 22.30 -18.99
CA GLN A 129 32.92 20.88 -19.31
C GLN A 129 31.44 20.46 -19.26
N ASN A 130 30.64 21.06 -18.37
CA ASN A 130 29.17 20.99 -18.29
C ASN A 130 28.49 21.25 -19.64
N GLU A 131 28.85 22.33 -20.29
CA GLU A 131 28.20 22.80 -21.52
C GLU A 131 28.54 21.89 -22.71
N TYR A 132 29.80 21.44 -22.83
CA TYR A 132 30.18 20.47 -23.87
C TYR A 132 29.48 19.12 -23.72
N ALA A 133 29.20 18.69 -22.50
CA ALA A 133 28.54 17.41 -22.24
C ALA A 133 27.06 17.46 -22.63
N GLU A 134 26.38 18.58 -22.36
CA GLU A 134 25.02 18.81 -22.81
C GLU A 134 24.93 18.84 -24.33
N TRP A 135 25.83 19.57 -25.02
CA TRP A 135 25.83 19.65 -26.49
C TRP A 135 26.13 18.32 -27.17
N LEU A 136 26.95 17.46 -26.54
CA LEU A 136 27.30 16.15 -27.08
C LEU A 136 26.36 15.03 -26.60
N GLY A 137 25.42 15.31 -25.69
CA GLY A 137 24.51 14.31 -25.13
C GLY A 137 25.24 13.20 -24.35
N VAL A 138 26.37 13.54 -23.71
CA VAL A 138 27.19 12.60 -22.92
C VAL A 138 27.37 13.10 -21.50
N SER A 139 27.90 12.27 -20.60
CA SER A 139 28.16 12.68 -19.21
C SER A 139 29.41 13.55 -19.08
N GLN A 140 29.46 14.36 -18.02
CA GLN A 140 30.64 15.13 -17.59
C GLN A 140 31.92 14.30 -17.55
N GLY A 141 31.84 13.14 -16.88
CA GLY A 141 32.98 12.22 -16.76
C GLY A 141 33.45 11.71 -18.13
N ARG A 142 32.54 11.56 -19.10
CA ARG A 142 32.89 11.14 -20.46
C ARG A 142 33.63 12.23 -21.22
N ILE A 143 33.24 13.50 -21.10
CA ILE A 143 34.00 14.63 -21.68
C ILE A 143 35.41 14.70 -21.09
N SER A 144 35.55 14.54 -19.77
CA SER A 144 36.87 14.49 -19.12
C SER A 144 37.75 13.36 -19.66
N GLN A 145 37.18 12.16 -19.88
CA GLN A 145 37.87 11.04 -20.53
C GLN A 145 38.26 11.35 -21.98
N LEU A 146 37.36 11.95 -22.77
CA LEU A 146 37.67 12.32 -24.17
C LEU A 146 38.75 13.38 -24.24
N LYS A 147 38.78 14.36 -23.32
CA LYS A 147 39.86 15.36 -23.21
C LYS A 147 41.23 14.75 -22.92
N LYS A 148 41.30 13.60 -22.25
CA LYS A 148 42.57 12.86 -22.03
C LYS A 148 43.05 12.07 -23.25
N LEU A 149 42.16 11.86 -24.22
CA LEU A 149 42.42 11.13 -25.47
C LEU A 149 42.62 12.07 -26.67
N LEU A 150 42.51 13.39 -26.45
CA LEU A 150 42.71 14.46 -27.42
C LEU A 150 44.20 14.76 -27.61
#